data_AF-A0AA88M4T0-F1
#
_entry.id   AF-A0AA88M4T0-F1
#
_cell.length_a   1.000
_cell.length_b   1.000
_cell.length_c   1.000
_cell.angle_alpha   90.00
_cell.angle_beta   90.00
_cell.angle_gamma   90.00
#
_symmetry.space_group_name_H-M   'P 1'
#
loop_
_entity.id
_entity.type
_entity.pdbx_description
1 polymer ?
#
loop_
_entity_poly.entity_id
_entity_poly.type
_entity_poly.pdbx_seq_one_letter_code
_entity_poly.pdbx_strand_id
1 'polypeptide(L)'
;MKFLGVVKGTSLLWDQLVLMTCEDKKVYGFNGRELHLVAEELQLAAPATGLMQPHEELCKIKYPGLKTYYRGEAFKEMTDKDWAKVKKSDVGRRLDEEHHKLVEKNKSKLLENLRIIREKLGGYLYI
;
A
#
# COMPACT_ATOMS: atom_id res chain seq x y z
N MET A 1 -11.10 -2.19 -6.48
CA MET A 1 -10.34 -2.73 -7.63
C MET A 1 -11.10 -3.89 -8.26
N LYS A 2 -11.04 -4.03 -9.59
CA LYS A 2 -11.64 -5.11 -10.37
C LYS A 2 -10.54 -5.83 -11.17
N PHE A 3 -10.57 -7.15 -11.16
CA PHE A 3 -9.64 -7.99 -11.91
C PHE A 3 -10.04 -8.05 -13.39
N LEU A 4 -9.06 -7.98 -14.30
CA LEU A 4 -9.26 -8.04 -15.74
C LEU A 4 -8.74 -9.34 -16.35
N GLY A 5 -7.62 -9.87 -15.86
CA GLY A 5 -7.01 -11.09 -16.40
C GLY A 5 -5.57 -11.30 -15.96
N VAL A 6 -4.99 -12.42 -16.40
CA VAL A 6 -3.55 -12.73 -16.22
C VAL A 6 -2.89 -12.80 -17.59
N VAL A 7 -1.79 -12.07 -17.77
CA VAL A 7 -0.92 -12.18 -18.93
C VAL A 7 0.08 -13.31 -18.66
N LYS A 8 0.16 -14.28 -19.57
CA LYS A 8 1.12 -15.39 -19.55
C LYS A 8 2.24 -15.15 -20.58
N GLY A 9 3.40 -15.78 -20.38
CA GLY A 9 4.53 -15.71 -21.32
C GLY A 9 5.36 -14.43 -21.22
N THR A 10 5.27 -13.72 -20.10
CA THR A 10 6.14 -12.57 -19.79
C THR A 10 7.49 -13.08 -19.29
N SER A 11 8.60 -12.41 -19.60
CA SER A 11 9.95 -12.71 -19.08
C SER A 11 10.14 -12.43 -17.57
N LEU A 12 9.05 -12.37 -16.81
CA LEU A 12 9.04 -12.10 -15.38
C LEU A 12 9.41 -13.35 -14.60
N LEU A 13 10.12 -13.16 -13.48
CA LEU A 13 10.54 -14.24 -12.59
C LEU A 13 9.39 -15.14 -12.08
N TRP A 14 8.15 -14.66 -12.17
CA TRP A 14 6.94 -15.36 -11.72
C TRP A 14 5.92 -15.60 -12.85
N ASP A 15 6.31 -15.42 -14.12
CA ASP A 15 5.57 -15.74 -15.37
C ASP A 15 4.14 -15.22 -15.51
N GLN A 16 3.64 -14.42 -14.56
CA GLN A 16 2.25 -13.97 -14.51
C GLN A 16 2.18 -12.49 -14.11
N LEU A 17 1.62 -11.67 -15.00
CA LEU A 17 1.24 -10.29 -14.72
C LEU A 17 -0.28 -10.21 -14.55
N VAL A 18 -0.75 -9.87 -13.36
CA VAL A 18 -2.18 -9.72 -13.07
C VAL A 18 -2.64 -8.33 -13.46
N LEU A 19 -3.59 -8.22 -14.38
CA LEU A 19 -4.20 -6.96 -14.79
C LEU A 19 -5.43 -6.65 -13.94
N MET A 20 -5.52 -5.42 -13.47
CA MET A 20 -6.63 -4.92 -12.67
C MET A 20 -6.93 -3.45 -12.97
N THR A 21 -8.13 -3.00 -12.64
CA THR A 21 -8.55 -1.60 -12.78
C THR A 21 -9.21 -1.10 -11.51
N CYS A 22 -9.30 0.22 -11.34
CA CYS A 22 -10.01 0.87 -10.24
C CYS A 22 -11.08 1.85 -10.76
N GLU A 23 -11.63 2.67 -9.89
CA GLU A 23 -12.65 3.67 -10.21
C GLU A 23 -12.15 4.71 -11.22
N ASP A 24 -10.84 4.92 -11.27
CA ASP A 24 -10.15 5.82 -12.19
C ASP A 24 -10.04 5.30 -13.63
N LYS A 25 -10.58 4.09 -13.91
CA LYS A 25 -10.52 3.40 -15.21
C LYS A 25 -9.10 3.17 -15.76
N LYS A 26 -8.07 3.34 -14.94
CA LYS A 26 -6.68 3.04 -15.31
C LYS A 26 -6.43 1.53 -15.27
N VAL A 27 -5.45 1.06 -16.03
CA VAL A 27 -5.04 -0.36 -16.03
C VAL A 27 -3.74 -0.52 -15.28
N TYR A 28 -3.76 -1.41 -14.30
CA TYR A 28 -2.65 -1.71 -13.43
C TYR A 28 -2.20 -3.16 -13.61
N GLY A 29 -0.89 -3.38 -13.74
CA GLY A 29 -0.26 -4.68 -13.79
C GLY A 29 0.46 -4.99 -12.49
N PHE A 30 0.03 -6.04 -11.79
CA PHE A 30 0.69 -6.53 -10.58
C PHE A 30 1.59 -7.71 -10.92
N ASN A 31 2.89 -7.56 -10.67
CA ASN A 31 3.90 -8.56 -11.03
C ASN A 31 4.23 -9.52 -9.88
N GLY A 32 3.44 -9.57 -8.80
CA GLY A 32 3.75 -10.36 -7.60
C GLY A 32 4.49 -9.60 -6.49
N ARG A 33 5.12 -8.47 -6.80
CA ARG A 33 5.80 -7.60 -5.82
C ARG A 33 5.36 -6.14 -5.90
N GLU A 34 5.18 -5.63 -7.11
CA GLU A 34 4.92 -4.23 -7.41
C GLU A 34 3.71 -4.09 -8.32
N LEU A 35 3.01 -2.97 -8.14
CA LEU A 35 1.90 -2.58 -8.99
C LEU A 35 2.38 -1.52 -9.98
N HIS A 36 2.12 -1.72 -11.27
CA HIS A 36 2.58 -0.84 -12.34
C HIS A 36 1.36 -0.24 -13.05
N LEU A 37 1.34 1.07 -13.28
CA LEU A 37 0.38 1.69 -14.19
C LEU A 37 0.79 1.35 -15.63
N VAL A 38 0.09 0.42 -16.25
CA VAL A 38 0.45 -0.13 -17.56
C VAL A 38 -0.34 0.49 -18.71
N ALA A 39 -1.49 1.11 -18.41
CA ALA A 39 -2.22 1.98 -19.34
C ALA A 39 -3.04 3.04 -18.57
N GLU A 40 -3.13 4.26 -19.11
CA GLU A 40 -3.87 5.38 -18.50
C GLU A 40 -5.39 5.31 -18.69
N GLU A 41 -5.86 4.52 -19.64
CA GLU A 41 -7.29 4.31 -19.87
C GLU A 41 -7.55 2.88 -20.31
N LEU A 42 -8.59 2.29 -19.72
CA LEU A 42 -9.13 1.02 -20.14
C LEU A 42 -9.96 1.21 -21.41
N GLN A 43 -9.33 1.05 -22.58
CA GLN A 43 -10.06 0.94 -23.84
C GLN A 43 -10.66 -0.47 -23.93
N LEU A 44 -11.83 -0.65 -23.33
CA LEU A 44 -12.70 -1.78 -23.64
C LEU A 44 -13.27 -1.54 -25.05
N ALA A 45 -12.65 -2.09 -26.08
CA ALA A 45 -13.35 -2.29 -27.34
C ALA A 45 -14.52 -3.23 -27.04
N ALA A 46 -15.74 -2.70 -27.02
CA ALA A 46 -16.94 -3.52 -26.95
C ALA A 46 -16.99 -4.41 -28.20
N PRO A 47 -17.43 -5.68 -28.11
CA PRO A 47 -17.69 -6.48 -29.30
C PRO A 47 -18.99 -5.98 -29.93
N ALA A 48 -18.93 -4.92 -30.74
CA ALA A 48 -20.09 -4.40 -31.46
C ALA A 48 -20.37 -5.17 -32.76
N THR A 49 -19.40 -5.90 -33.29
CA THR A 49 -19.57 -6.71 -34.50
C THR A 49 -18.59 -7.87 -34.43
N GLY A 50 -19.10 -9.10 -34.60
CA GLY A 50 -18.39 -10.35 -34.34
C GLY A 50 -17.26 -10.69 -35.31
N LEU A 51 -16.39 -9.74 -35.67
CA LEU A 51 -15.17 -9.97 -36.44
C LEU A 51 -14.15 -8.88 -36.09
N MET A 52 -13.32 -9.11 -35.06
CA MET A 52 -12.14 -8.29 -34.82
C MET A 52 -10.91 -9.20 -34.88
N GLN A 53 -10.01 -8.91 -35.81
CA GLN A 53 -8.75 -9.62 -35.90
C GLN A 53 -7.92 -9.33 -34.64
N PRO A 54 -7.32 -10.35 -33.99
CA PRO A 54 -6.81 -10.25 -32.63
C PRO A 54 -5.52 -9.42 -32.42
N HIS A 55 -5.05 -8.65 -33.42
CA HIS A 55 -3.66 -8.19 -33.41
C HIS A 55 -3.42 -6.67 -33.25
N GLU A 56 -4.40 -5.77 -33.40
CA GLU A 56 -4.05 -4.33 -33.54
C GLU A 56 -4.63 -3.32 -32.55
N GLU A 57 -5.64 -3.66 -31.73
CA GLU A 57 -6.20 -2.71 -30.76
C GLU A 57 -6.36 -3.27 -29.34
N LEU A 58 -5.50 -4.21 -28.96
CA LEU A 58 -5.25 -4.45 -27.54
C LEU A 58 -4.53 -3.21 -27.00
N CYS A 59 -5.07 -2.64 -25.93
CA CYS A 59 -4.43 -1.60 -25.11
C CYS A 59 -2.91 -1.78 -25.17
N LYS A 60 -2.15 -0.76 -25.59
CA LYS A 60 -0.68 -0.79 -25.57
C LYS A 60 -0.21 -0.81 -24.11
N ILE A 61 -0.36 -1.97 -23.47
CA ILE A 61 0.07 -2.26 -22.11
C ILE A 61 1.58 -2.16 -22.14
N LYS A 62 2.11 -1.09 -21.54
CA LYS A 62 3.56 -0.91 -21.39
C LYS A 62 3.99 -1.56 -20.09
N TYR A 63 4.93 -2.49 -20.18
CA TYR A 63 5.52 -3.13 -19.03
C TYR A 63 7.06 -3.10 -19.13
N PRO A 64 7.80 -2.67 -18.08
CA PRO A 64 7.30 -2.07 -16.84
C PRO A 64 6.50 -0.78 -17.09
N GLY A 65 5.58 -0.45 -16.18
CA GLY A 65 4.60 0.61 -16.38
C GLY A 65 5.20 2.02 -16.32
N LEU A 66 4.39 3.02 -16.70
CA LEU A 66 4.75 4.45 -16.63
C LEU A 66 5.04 4.92 -15.20
N LYS A 67 4.35 4.31 -14.24
CA LYS A 67 4.52 4.57 -12.81
C LYS A 67 4.46 3.26 -12.05
N THR A 68 5.40 3.07 -11.13
CA THR A 68 5.46 1.89 -10.27
C THR A 68 5.10 2.29 -8.84
N TYR A 69 4.21 1.52 -8.25
CA TYR A 69 3.79 1.65 -6.86
C TYR A 69 4.40 0.47 -6.09
N TYR A 70 5.30 0.80 -5.17
CA TYR A 70 6.05 -0.17 -4.39
C TYR A 70 5.28 -0.55 -3.12
N ARG A 71 4.85 -1.82 -3.00
CA ARG A 71 4.25 -2.42 -1.78
C ARG A 71 3.13 -1.65 -1.07
N GLY A 72 2.51 -0.66 -1.73
CA GLY A 72 1.58 0.24 -1.06
C GLY A 72 2.24 1.10 0.02
N GLU A 73 3.56 1.27 0.00
CA GLU A 73 4.28 2.15 0.91
C GLU A 73 3.89 3.60 0.61
N ALA A 74 2.90 4.09 1.37
CA ALA A 74 2.63 5.50 1.44
C ALA A 74 3.91 6.18 1.93
N PHE A 75 4.30 7.28 1.28
CA PHE A 75 5.42 8.12 1.70
C PHE A 75 6.82 7.54 1.47
N LYS A 76 7.02 6.59 0.55
CA LYS A 76 8.37 6.10 0.17
C LYS A 76 9.36 7.22 -0.19
N GLU A 77 8.86 8.29 -0.81
CA GLU A 77 9.65 9.45 -1.22
C GLU A 77 9.68 10.57 -0.16
N MET A 78 8.97 10.43 0.96
CA MET A 78 9.06 11.42 2.03
C MET A 78 10.42 11.38 2.68
N THR A 79 11.09 12.53 2.67
CA THR A 79 12.35 12.70 3.38
C THR A 79 12.11 13.10 4.83
N ASP A 80 13.16 13.00 5.66
CA ASP A 80 13.12 13.48 7.04
C ASP A 80 12.74 14.97 7.14
N LYS A 81 13.11 15.78 6.13
CA LYS A 81 12.76 17.20 6.06
C LYS A 81 11.26 17.40 5.84
N ASP A 82 10.66 16.58 4.99
CA ASP A 82 9.23 16.62 4.72
C ASP A 82 8.45 16.18 5.96
N TRP A 83 8.90 15.12 6.64
CA TRP A 83 8.34 14.70 7.93
C TRP A 83 8.48 15.78 9.01
N ALA A 84 9.61 16.48 9.08
CA ALA A 84 9.81 17.58 10.00
C ALA A 84 8.83 18.74 9.73
N LYS A 85 8.53 19.01 8.46
CA LYS A 85 7.51 20.01 8.08
C LYS A 85 6.11 19.56 8.50
N VAL A 86 5.76 18.29 8.27
CA VAL A 86 4.46 17.72 8.68
C VAL A 86 4.29 17.78 10.20
N LYS A 87 5.31 17.43 10.98
CA LYS A 87 5.28 17.52 12.45
C LYS A 87 5.03 18.94 12.96
N LYS A 88 5.55 19.95 12.27
CA LYS A 88 5.36 21.37 12.61
C LYS A 88 4.01 21.95 12.14
N SER A 89 3.28 21.25 11.28
CA SER A 89 1.95 21.68 10.83
C SER A 89 0.94 21.68 11.96
N ASP A 90 -0.20 22.36 11.78
CA ASP A 90 -1.29 22.40 12.77
C ASP A 90 -1.81 21.00 13.12
N VAL A 91 -1.92 20.13 12.12
CA VAL A 91 -2.32 18.72 12.32
C VAL A 91 -1.25 17.97 13.10
N GLY A 92 0.02 18.15 12.73
CA GLY A 92 1.14 17.50 13.42
C GLY A 92 1.22 17.89 14.90
N ARG A 93 1.12 19.19 15.19
CA ARG A 93 1.12 19.71 16.57
C ARG A 93 -0.07 19.18 17.38
N ARG A 94 -1.28 19.19 16.80
CA ARG A 94 -2.47 18.65 17.47
C ARG A 94 -2.29 17.18 17.83
N LEU A 95 -1.80 16.36 16.90
CA LEU A 95 -1.57 14.93 17.13
C LEU A 95 -0.51 14.68 18.21
N ASP A 96 0.55 15.49 18.24
CA ASP A 96 1.60 15.40 19.26
C ASP A 96 1.07 15.75 20.66
N GLU A 97 0.26 16.80 20.77
CA GLU A 97 -0.42 17.16 22.02
C GLU A 97 -1.43 16.09 22.49
N GLU A 98 -2.23 15.54 21.58
CA GLU A 98 -3.16 14.45 21.87
C GLU A 98 -2.42 13.20 22.36
N HIS A 99 -1.32 12.85 21.70
CA HIS A 99 -0.45 11.75 22.11
C HIS A 99 0.12 11.99 23.52
N HIS A 100 0.64 13.19 23.78
CA HIS A 100 1.19 13.55 25.09
C HIS A 100 0.16 13.41 26.20
N LYS A 101 -1.04 13.98 26.02
CA LYS A 101 -2.16 13.89 26.97
C LYS A 101 -2.58 12.44 27.21
N LEU A 102 -2.64 11.62 26.15
CA LEU A 102 -2.99 10.21 26.26
C LEU A 102 -1.94 9.44 27.08
N VAL A 103 -0.65 9.71 26.84
CA VAL A 103 0.45 9.07 27.57
C VAL A 103 0.42 9.48 29.03
N GLU A 104 0.36 10.78 29.34
CA GLU A 104 0.33 11.28 30.72
C GLU A 104 -0.84 10.69 31.52
N LYS A 105 -2.04 10.67 30.92
CA LYS A 105 -3.25 10.12 31.57
C LYS A 105 -3.10 8.65 31.97
N ASN A 106 -2.38 7.85 31.18
CA ASN A 106 -2.33 6.40 31.36
C ASN A 106 -1.02 5.89 31.97
N LYS A 107 0.04 6.71 32.00
CA LYS A 107 1.40 6.31 32.40
C LYS A 107 1.45 5.73 33.81
N SER A 108 0.84 6.40 34.79
CA SER A 108 0.86 5.94 36.19
C SER A 108 0.18 4.59 36.35
N LYS A 109 -1.00 4.42 35.76
CA LYS A 109 -1.76 3.16 35.79
C LYS A 109 -1.01 2.02 35.09
N LEU A 110 -0.38 2.30 33.95
CA LEU A 110 0.45 1.33 33.25
C LEU A 110 1.63 0.89 34.12
N LEU A 111 2.35 1.83 34.74
CA LEU A 111 3.50 1.54 35.61
C LEU A 111 3.09 0.73 36.85
N GLU A 112 1.95 1.05 37.46
CA GLU A 112 1.44 0.30 38.60
C GLU A 112 1.11 -1.14 38.21
N ASN A 113 0.42 -1.34 37.07
CA ASN A 113 0.14 -2.68 36.56
C ASN A 113 1.41 -3.47 36.30
N LEU A 114 2.44 -2.84 35.71
CA LEU A 114 3.73 -3.48 35.48
C LEU A 114 4.42 -3.86 36.80
N ARG A 115 4.30 -3.03 37.84
CA ARG A 115 4.84 -3.33 39.17
C ARG A 115 4.14 -4.54 39.80
N ILE A 116 2.81 -4.57 39.76
CA ILE A 116 2.00 -5.69 40.25
C ILE A 116 2.35 -6.99 39.52
N ILE A 117 2.51 -6.95 38.19
CA ILE A 117 2.91 -8.12 37.40
C ILE A 117 4.30 -8.61 37.84
N ARG A 118 5.25 -7.70 38.01
CA ARG A 118 6.60 -8.03 38.48
C ARG A 118 6.60 -8.66 39.87
N GLU A 119 5.79 -8.16 40.80
CA GLU A 119 5.66 -8.72 42.15
C GLU A 119 5.02 -10.12 42.12
N LYS A 120 3.99 -10.32 41.30
CA LYS A 120 3.35 -11.63 41.13
C LYS A 120 4.24 -12.68 40.46
N LEU A 121 5.06 -12.27 39.48
CA LEU A 121 6.01 -13.17 38.80
C LEU A 121 7.30 -13.36 39.62
N GLY A 122 7.74 -12.35 40.37
CA GLY A 122 8.89 -12.42 41.27
C GLY A 122 8.65 -13.32 42.50
N GLY A 123 7.39 -13.57 42.87
CA GLY A 123 7.03 -14.57 43.88
C GLY A 123 7.26 -16.03 43.46
N TYR A 124 7.54 -16.30 42.17
CA TYR A 124 7.86 -17.63 41.65
C TYR A 124 9.37 -17.87 41.42
N LEU A 125 10.24 -16.98 41.91
CA LEU A 125 11.69 -17.19 41.97
C LEU A 125 12.19 -17.18 43.42
N TYR A 126 11.84 -18.24 44.15
CA TYR A 126 12.68 -18.75 45.24
C TYR A 126 12.99 -20.21 44.90
N ILE A 127 14.22 -20.45 44.43
CA ILE A 127 14.88 -21.77 44.45
C ILE A 127 15.74 -21.80 45.70
#